data_AF-A0A1V9XIJ5-F1
#
_entry.id   AF-A0A1V9XIJ5-F1
#
_cell.length_a   1.000
_cell.length_b   1.000
_cell.length_c   1.000
_cell.angle_alpha   90.00
_cell.angle_beta   90.00
_cell.angle_gamma   90.00
#
_symmetry.space_group_name_H-M   'P 1'
#
loop_
_entity.id
_entity.type
_entity.pdbx_description
1 polymer ?
#
loop_
_entity_poly.entity_id
_entity_poly.type
_entity_poly.pdbx_seq_one_letter_code
_entity_poly.pdbx_strand_id
1 'polypeptide(L)'
;MLSHNSLCAKEVDIFEAVYRWYVDKDGHVPAEIMSEILDQVRLPLMGTTDLLGLVRRSKLFHPDCLLGAIKTKKECLDVDLNYRGQLVIDENVATAEHGAQVLTGE
;
A
#
# COMPACT_ATOMS: atom_id res chain seq x y z
N MET A 1 -10.09 6.04 3.33
CA MET A 1 -10.04 5.14 2.15
C MET A 1 -8.75 4.32 2.08
N LEU A 2 -7.58 4.87 2.45
CA LEU A 2 -6.31 4.11 2.50
C LEU A 2 -6.17 3.14 3.68
N SER A 3 -7.00 3.22 4.73
CA SER A 3 -6.96 2.24 5.83
C SER A 3 -7.78 0.98 5.57
N HIS A 4 -8.56 0.95 4.48
CA HIS A 4 -9.42 -0.18 4.15
C HIS A 4 -8.64 -1.20 3.32
N ASN A 5 -8.31 -2.34 3.93
CA ASN A 5 -7.60 -3.47 3.30
C ASN A 5 -8.51 -4.29 2.36
N SER A 6 -9.39 -3.63 1.62
CA SER A 6 -10.24 -4.29 0.60
C SER A 6 -9.82 -3.89 -0.81
N LEU A 7 -8.86 -2.95 -0.95
CA LEU A 7 -8.27 -2.62 -2.25
C LEU A 7 -7.14 -3.59 -2.57
N CYS A 8 -7.40 -4.51 -3.50
CA CYS A 8 -6.37 -5.30 -4.17
C CYS A 8 -5.63 -4.43 -5.20
N ALA A 9 -4.71 -3.59 -4.73
CA ALA A 9 -3.81 -2.80 -5.57
C ALA A 9 -2.37 -3.01 -5.11
N LYS A 10 -1.41 -2.99 -6.05
CA LYS A 10 0.01 -3.02 -5.68
C LYS A 10 0.36 -1.67 -5.06
N GLU A 11 1.22 -1.68 -4.04
CA GLU A 11 1.62 -0.43 -3.38
C GLU A 11 2.29 0.56 -4.36
N VAL A 12 2.96 0.08 -5.41
CA VAL A 12 3.54 0.94 -6.46
C VAL A 12 2.47 1.78 -7.17
N ASP A 13 1.32 1.20 -7.51
CA ASP A 13 0.21 1.91 -8.15
C ASP A 13 -0.43 2.92 -7.18
N ILE A 14 -0.53 2.56 -5.89
CA ILE A 14 -1.03 3.46 -4.84
C ILE A 14 -0.10 4.67 -4.71
N PHE A 15 1.21 4.45 -4.67
CA PHE A 15 2.19 5.52 -4.59
C PHE A 15 2.17 6.42 -5.82
N GLU A 16 2.08 5.85 -7.02
CA GLU A 16 1.97 6.63 -8.25
C GLU A 16 0.70 7.50 -8.24
N ALA A 17 -0.43 6.97 -7.79
CA ALA A 17 -1.66 7.73 -7.65
C ALA A 17 -1.53 8.88 -6.64
N VAL A 18 -0.89 8.64 -5.49
CA VAL A 18 -0.60 9.67 -4.48
C VAL A 18 0.34 10.74 -5.04
N TYR A 19 1.40 10.34 -5.73
CA TYR A 19 2.36 11.25 -6.34
C TYR A 19 1.70 12.11 -7.42
N ARG A 20 0.89 11.51 -8.29
CA ARG A 20 0.15 12.23 -9.32
C ARG A 20 -0.85 13.21 -8.71
N TRP A 21 -1.55 12.81 -7.65
CA TRP A 21 -2.44 13.70 -6.90
C TRP A 21 -1.68 14.86 -6.26
N TYR A 22 -0.48 14.63 -5.72
CA TYR A 22 0.37 15.69 -5.18
C TYR A 22 0.82 16.70 -6.23
N VAL A 23 1.24 16.21 -7.39
CA VAL A 23 1.65 17.04 -8.53
C VAL A 23 0.46 17.86 -9.05
N ASP A 24 -0.74 17.27 -9.15
CA ASP A 24 -1.97 17.96 -9.55
C ASP A 24 -2.34 19.11 -8.60
N LYS A 25 -2.00 18.96 -7.32
CA LYS A 25 -2.20 19.97 -6.27
C LYS A 25 -1.09 21.04 -6.21
N ASP A 26 -0.18 21.07 -7.19
CA ASP A 26 0.94 22.02 -7.29
C ASP A 26 1.81 22.08 -6.02
N GLY A 27 1.88 20.99 -5.26
CA GLY A 27 2.64 20.97 -3.99
C GLY A 27 2.04 21.82 -2.86
N HIS A 28 0.83 22.37 -3.02
CA HIS A 28 0.08 23.07 -1.97
C HIS A 28 -0.56 22.13 -0.92
N VAL A 29 -0.12 20.87 -0.85
CA VAL A 29 -0.59 19.92 0.15
C VAL A 29 0.17 20.14 1.46
N PRO A 30 -0.51 20.31 2.60
CA PRO A 30 0.12 20.39 3.91
C PRO A 30 1.03 19.19 4.17
N ALA A 31 2.21 19.44 4.73
CA ALA A 31 3.18 18.38 5.04
C ALA A 31 2.61 17.32 6.01
N GLU A 32 1.71 17.72 6.92
CA GLU A 32 1.01 16.82 7.84
C GLU A 32 0.15 15.79 7.10
N ILE A 33 -0.69 16.25 6.16
CA ILE A 33 -1.58 15.41 5.36
C ILE A 33 -0.73 14.49 4.48
N MET A 34 0.36 15.02 3.93
CA MET A 34 1.28 14.20 3.17
C MET A 34 1.92 13.12 4.02
N SER A 35 2.41 13.45 5.21
CA SER A 35 2.99 12.47 6.13
C SER A 35 1.99 11.38 6.50
N GLU A 36 0.72 11.71 6.76
CA GLU A 36 -0.33 10.73 7.03
C GLU A 36 -0.59 9.81 5.85
N ILE A 37 -0.68 10.36 4.63
CA ILE A 37 -0.89 9.56 3.41
C ILE A 37 0.31 8.64 3.17
N LEU A 38 1.53 9.15 3.35
CA LEU A 38 2.77 8.40 3.15
C LEU A 38 2.96 7.30 4.21
N ASP A 39 2.52 7.51 5.45
CA ASP A 39 2.49 6.49 6.50
C ASP A 39 1.56 5.33 6.16
N GLN A 40 0.46 5.62 5.46
CA GLN A 40 -0.41 4.56 4.95
C GLN A 40 0.25 3.77 3.81
N VAL A 41 1.21 4.33 3.05
CA VAL A 41 1.86 3.59 1.96
C VAL A 41 2.87 2.60 2.51
N ARG A 42 2.66 1.30 2.25
CA ARG A 42 3.51 0.23 2.78
C ARG A 42 4.73 0.04 1.88
N LEU A 43 5.70 0.94 2.00
CA LEU A 43 6.98 0.90 1.29
C LEU A 43 7.67 -0.49 1.21
N PRO A 44 7.75 -1.32 2.29
CA PRO A 44 8.43 -2.61 2.20
C PRO A 44 7.77 -3.62 1.24
N LEU A 45 6.49 -3.42 0.89
CA LEU A 45 5.78 -4.21 -0.11
C LEU A 45 6.11 -3.83 -1.56
N MET A 46 6.74 -2.67 -1.80
CA MET A 46 7.18 -2.28 -3.14
C MET A 46 8.45 -3.02 -3.57
N GLY A 47 8.72 -3.06 -4.88
CA GLY A 47 9.98 -3.55 -5.42
C GLY A 47 11.15 -2.63 -5.05
N THR A 48 12.32 -3.19 -4.78
CA THR A 48 13.54 -2.41 -4.46
C THR A 48 13.91 -1.43 -5.58
N THR A 49 13.68 -1.82 -6.84
CA THR A 49 13.89 -0.98 -8.02
C THR A 49 12.95 0.22 -8.03
N ASP A 50 11.68 0.04 -7.66
CA ASP A 50 10.69 1.12 -7.58
C ASP A 50 10.97 2.06 -6.41
N LEU A 51 11.39 1.55 -5.26
CA LEU A 51 11.83 2.37 -4.13
C LEU A 51 12.99 3.29 -4.55
N LEU A 52 14.07 2.71 -5.06
CA LEU A 52 15.27 3.46 -5.45
C LEU A 52 15.08 4.34 -6.70
N GLY A 53 14.09 4.00 -7.54
CA GLY A 53 13.76 4.70 -8.78
C GLY A 53 12.65 5.73 -8.60
N LEU A 54 11.40 5.27 -8.45
CA LEU A 54 10.22 6.14 -8.35
C LEU A 54 10.26 6.95 -7.06
N VAL A 55 10.29 6.28 -5.90
CA VAL A 55 10.12 6.93 -4.59
C VAL A 55 11.26 7.90 -4.28
N ARG A 56 12.50 7.53 -4.63
CA ARG A 56 13.67 8.40 -4.49
C ARG A 56 13.60 9.63 -5.40
N ARG A 57 13.12 9.51 -6.65
CA ARG A 57 13.01 10.63 -7.59
C ARG A 57 11.94 11.64 -7.16
N SER A 58 10.86 11.15 -6.59
CA SER A 58 9.76 11.99 -6.09
C SER A 58 10.11 12.86 -4.88
N LYS A 59 11.22 12.59 -4.17
CA LYS A 59 11.67 13.34 -2.97
C LYS A 59 10.62 13.47 -1.84
N LEU A 60 9.56 12.68 -1.89
CA LEU A 60 8.49 12.68 -0.88
C LEU A 60 8.91 12.01 0.44
N PHE A 61 9.89 11.10 0.38
CA PHE A 61 10.39 10.37 1.54
C PHE A 61 11.86 10.69 1.83
N HIS A 62 12.21 10.64 3.12
CA HIS A 62 13.61 10.71 3.53
C HIS A 62 14.37 9.46 3.05
N PRO A 63 15.62 9.57 2.58
CA PRO A 63 16.43 8.42 2.18
C PRO A 63 16.53 7.35 3.28
N ASP A 64 16.59 7.73 4.55
CA ASP A 64 16.59 6.80 5.69
C ASP A 64 15.31 5.96 5.80
N CYS A 65 14.13 6.54 5.57
CA CYS A 65 12.87 5.79 5.55
C CYS A 65 12.88 4.73 4.43
N LEU A 66 13.48 5.09 3.29
CA LEU A 66 13.63 4.20 2.14
C LEU A 66 14.55 3.01 2.47
N LEU A 67 15.70 3.28 3.09
CA LEU A 67 16.64 2.26 3.52
C LEU A 67 16.04 1.35 4.59
N GLY A 68 15.27 1.92 5.52
CA GLY A 68 14.50 1.18 6.51
C GLY A 68 13.51 0.21 5.87
N ALA A 69 12.72 0.66 4.89
CA ALA A 69 11.78 -0.19 4.18
C ALA A 69 12.46 -1.35 3.42
N ILE A 70 13.61 -1.10 2.79
CA ILE A 70 14.41 -2.15 2.12
C ILE A 70 14.94 -3.16 3.15
N LYS A 71 15.38 -2.68 4.32
CA LYS A 71 15.86 -3.54 5.41
C LYS A 71 14.73 -4.43 5.94
N THR A 72 13.57 -3.84 6.25
CA THR A 72 12.36 -4.57 6.69
C THR A 72 11.93 -5.59 5.64
N LYS A 73 11.95 -5.25 4.35
CA LYS A 73 11.66 -6.19 3.26
C LYS A 73 12.61 -7.39 3.24
N LYS A 74 13.88 -7.19 3.59
CA LYS A 74 14.91 -8.23 3.59
C LYS A 74 14.90 -9.08 4.87
N GLU A 75 14.47 -8.50 5.99
CA GLU A 75 14.45 -9.14 7.30
C GLU A 75 13.11 -9.83 7.61
N CYS A 76 11.98 -9.31 7.09
CA CYS A 76 10.66 -9.93 7.22
C CYS A 76 10.42 -10.95 6.11
N LEU A 77 9.85 -12.10 6.48
CA LEU A 77 9.33 -13.07 5.53
C LEU A 77 8.12 -12.47 4.81
N ASP A 78 7.94 -12.77 3.52
CA ASP A 78 6.84 -12.27 2.68
C ASP A 78 5.45 -12.46 3.32
N VAL A 79 5.29 -13.55 4.09
CA VAL A 79 4.05 -13.89 4.83
C VAL A 79 3.73 -12.97 6.02
N ASP A 80 4.71 -12.27 6.58
CA ASP A 80 4.52 -11.33 7.70
C ASP A 80 4.21 -9.91 7.21
N LEU A 81 4.40 -9.66 5.91
CA LEU A 81 4.08 -8.38 5.31
C LEU A 81 2.57 -8.23 5.17
N ASN A 82 2.04 -7.19 5.83
CA ASN A 82 0.61 -6.90 5.87
C ASN A 82 0.12 -6.45 4.48
N TYR A 83 -0.31 -7.37 3.62
CA TYR A 83 -0.89 -7.05 2.30
C TYR A 83 -2.30 -6.44 2.44
N ARG A 84 -2.72 -5.62 1.48
CA ARG A 84 -4.03 -4.92 1.49
C ARG A 84 -5.20 -5.77 1.01
N GLY A 85 -5.02 -7.08 0.93
CA GLY A 85 -6.00 -8.06 0.51
C GLY A 85 -5.36 -9.44 0.51
N GLN A 86 -6.15 -10.47 0.83
CA GLN A 86 -5.71 -11.86 0.76
C GLN A 86 -6.24 -12.47 -0.54
N LEU A 87 -5.35 -12.90 -1.42
CA LEU A 87 -5.73 -13.74 -2.57
C LEU A 87 -5.82 -15.18 -2.06
N VAL A 88 -7.04 -15.66 -1.80
CA VAL A 88 -7.24 -17.07 -1.48
C VAL A 88 -7.48 -17.82 -2.80
N ILE A 89 -6.50 -18.62 -3.18
CA ILE A 89 -6.55 -19.39 -4.42
C ILE A 89 -7.28 -20.70 -4.12
N ASP A 90 -8.25 -21.07 -4.96
CA ASP A 90 -9.02 -22.33 -4.87
C ASP A 90 -10.00 -22.45 -3.69
N GLU A 91 -10.30 -21.37 -2.98
CA GLU A 91 -11.28 -21.38 -1.86
C GLU A 91 -12.47 -20.47 -2.14
N ASN A 92 -13.69 -21.00 -1.91
CA ASN A 92 -14.90 -20.22 -2.01
C ASN A 92 -15.04 -19.31 -0.77
N VAL A 93 -14.66 -18.04 -0.92
CA VAL A 93 -14.80 -17.01 0.13
C VAL A 93 -16.24 -16.56 0.37
N ALA A 94 -17.21 -17.04 -0.42
CA ALA A 94 -18.65 -16.78 -0.24
C ALA A 94 -19.33 -17.86 0.63
N THR A 95 -18.61 -18.48 1.57
CA THR A 95 -19.19 -19.34 2.60
C THR A 95 -19.49 -18.55 3.87
N ALA A 96 -20.48 -19.00 4.64
CA ALA A 96 -20.83 -18.38 5.93
C ALA A 96 -19.64 -18.34 6.92
N GLU A 97 -18.69 -19.25 6.74
CA GLU A 97 -17.45 -19.39 7.50
C GLU A 97 -16.52 -18.17 7.32
N HIS A 98 -16.61 -17.50 6.17
CA HIS A 98 -15.87 -16.30 5.82
C HIS A 98 -16.69 -15.01 5.99
N GLY A 99 -17.83 -15.09 6.69
CA GLY A 99 -18.68 -13.93 6.98
C GLY A 99 -19.61 -13.52 5.85
N ALA A 100 -19.81 -14.37 4.83
CA ALA A 100 -20.80 -14.12 3.79
C ALA A 100 -22.21 -14.31 4.38
N GLN A 101 -23.02 -13.24 4.35
CA GLN A 101 -24.42 -13.28 4.74
C GLN A 101 -25.29 -13.31 3.48
N VAL A 102 -26.23 -14.27 3.41
CA VAL A 102 -27.24 -14.32 2.34
C VAL A 102 -28.17 -13.12 2.51
N LEU A 103 -28.09 -12.16 1.58
CA LEU A 103 -28.87 -10.91 1.65
C LEU A 103 -30.27 -11.07 1.04
N THR A 104 -30.54 -12.10 0.23
CA THR A 104 -31.90 -12.54 -0.15
C THR A 104 -31.83 -13.84 -0.97
N GLY A 105 -32.66 -14.82 -0.61
CA GLY A 105 -32.86 -16.07 -1.34
C GLY A 105 -33.67 -17.06 -0.51
N GLU A 106 -34.90 -17.33 -0.95
CA GLU A 106 -35.76 -18.45 -0.50
C GLU A 106 -35.19 -19.79 -1.00
#